data_AF-A0A956X4E7-F1
#
_entry.id   AF-A0A956X4E7-F1
#
_cell.length_a   1.000
_cell.length_b   1.000
_cell.length_c   1.000
_cell.angle_alpha   90.00
_cell.angle_beta   90.00
_cell.angle_gamma   90.00
#
_symmetry.space_group_name_H-M   'P 1'
#
loop_
_entity.id
_entity.type
_entity.pdbx_description
1 polymer ?
#
loop_
_entity_poly.entity_id
_entity_poly.type
_entity_poly.pdbx_seq_one_letter_code
_entity_poly.pdbx_strand_id
1 'polypeptide(L)'
;RRVNSAERHHGGDFNKVGEWWDWWNPIKNAKETPGIFTSPVGAYASGASPYGLLDMVGNVYEWCDAWYDAYPGSQAQHEDFGRKKRVVRGGSWNLSRDILRCAARYWVAPDNRLINVGFRCASTAF
;
A
#
# COMPACT_ATOMS: atom_id res chain seq x y z
N ARG A 1 -7.34 7.05 -14.66
CA ARG A 1 -6.19 6.80 -13.77
C ARG A 1 -6.44 7.60 -12.49
N ARG A 2 -6.76 6.94 -11.37
CA ARG A 2 -7.46 7.57 -10.21
C ARG A 2 -6.65 7.56 -8.89
N VAL A 3 -5.44 7.03 -8.89
CA VAL A 3 -4.59 6.86 -7.70
C VAL A 3 -3.10 6.90 -8.08
N ASN A 4 -2.22 7.02 -7.09
CA ASN A 4 -0.78 6.88 -7.29
C ASN A 4 -0.34 5.41 -7.13
N SER A 5 -0.22 4.66 -8.23
CA SER A 5 0.13 3.24 -8.26
C SER A 5 1.22 2.94 -9.29
N ALA A 6 1.69 1.69 -9.34
CA ALA A 6 2.73 1.28 -10.29
C ALA A 6 2.34 1.57 -11.75
N GLU A 7 1.08 1.37 -12.12
CA GLU A 7 0.56 1.63 -13.47
C GLU A 7 0.71 3.11 -13.88
N ARG A 8 0.69 4.04 -12.92
CA ARG A 8 0.93 5.45 -13.20
C ARG A 8 2.36 5.67 -13.69
N HIS A 9 3.34 5.03 -13.05
CA HIS A 9 4.77 5.21 -13.34
C HIS A 9 5.22 4.36 -14.52
N HIS A 10 4.62 3.18 -14.69
CA HIS A 10 4.80 2.34 -15.87
C HIS A 10 4.17 2.96 -17.12
N GLY A 11 3.14 3.79 -16.97
CA GLY A 11 2.46 4.45 -18.09
C GLY A 11 1.38 3.59 -18.75
N GLY A 12 1.07 2.42 -18.19
CA GLY A 12 0.08 1.47 -18.70
C GLY A 12 -0.32 0.44 -17.63
N ASP A 13 -1.41 -0.28 -17.90
CA ASP A 13 -1.90 -1.33 -17.00
C ASP A 13 -1.00 -2.57 -17.09
N PHE A 14 -0.77 -3.22 -15.95
CA PHE A 14 -0.18 -4.56 -15.91
C PHE A 14 -1.29 -5.59 -16.06
N ASN A 15 -1.14 -6.54 -16.98
CA ASN A 15 -2.12 -7.61 -17.18
C ASN A 15 -1.78 -8.88 -16.39
N LYS A 16 -0.53 -8.99 -15.94
CA LYS A 16 -0.03 -10.12 -15.16
C LYS A 16 0.99 -9.62 -14.13
N VAL A 17 1.06 -10.32 -12.99
CA VAL A 17 2.05 -10.03 -11.94
C VAL A 17 3.49 -10.08 -12.45
N GLY A 18 3.78 -10.94 -13.42
CA GLY A 18 5.10 -11.03 -14.05
C GLY A 18 5.53 -9.72 -14.72
N GLU A 19 4.61 -9.04 -15.43
CA GLU A 19 4.90 -7.77 -16.10
C GLU A 19 5.23 -6.66 -15.08
N TRP A 20 4.51 -6.64 -13.96
CA TRP A 20 4.82 -5.75 -12.86
C TRP A 20 6.19 -6.04 -12.25
N TRP A 21 6.54 -7.31 -12.08
CA TRP A 21 7.84 -7.70 -11.54
C TRP A 21 8.99 -7.31 -12.46
N ASP A 22 8.84 -7.53 -13.77
CA ASP A 22 9.83 -7.17 -14.77
C ASP A 22 10.09 -5.66 -14.80
N TRP A 23 9.05 -4.85 -14.60
CA TRP A 23 9.18 -3.39 -14.44
C TRP A 23 9.83 -3.00 -13.11
N TRP A 24 9.39 -3.60 -11.99
CA TRP A 24 9.79 -3.18 -10.65
C TRP A 24 11.20 -3.65 -10.24
N ASN A 25 11.61 -4.85 -10.67
CA ASN A 25 12.86 -5.48 -10.25
C ASN A 25 14.14 -4.67 -10.58
N PRO A 26 14.30 -4.05 -11.76
CA PRO A 26 15.44 -3.17 -12.00
C PRO A 26 15.36 -1.87 -11.18
N ILE A 27 14.17 -1.28 -11.00
CA ILE A 27 13.96 -0.01 -10.28
C ILE A 27 14.35 -0.14 -8.80
N LYS A 28 13.88 -1.20 -8.13
CA LYS A 28 14.15 -1.41 -6.70
C LYS A 28 15.63 -1.66 -6.38
N ASN A 29 16.40 -2.13 -7.37
CA ASN A 29 17.82 -2.49 -7.24
C ASN A 29 18.77 -1.45 -7.84
N ALA A 30 18.23 -0.36 -8.41
CA ALA A 30 19.04 0.69 -9.00
C ALA A 30 19.90 1.36 -7.92
N LYS A 31 21.20 1.55 -8.22
CA LYS A 31 22.15 2.23 -7.33
C LYS A 31 21.73 3.66 -7.00
N GLU A 32 21.06 4.31 -7.95
CA GLU A 32 20.32 5.53 -7.76
C GLU A 32 18.84 5.16 -7.84
N THR A 33 18.13 5.23 -6.72
CA THR A 33 16.70 4.95 -6.70
C THR A 33 16.01 5.98 -7.60
N PRO A 34 15.29 5.56 -8.66
CA PRO A 34 14.37 6.47 -9.33
C PRO A 34 13.44 6.98 -8.24
N GLY A 35 13.50 8.28 -7.98
CA GLY A 35 13.11 8.89 -6.71
C GLY A 35 11.75 8.46 -6.17
N ILE A 36 11.57 8.66 -4.86
CA ILE A 36 10.29 8.49 -4.15
C ILE A 36 9.14 8.92 -5.05
N PHE A 37 8.35 7.95 -5.52
CA PHE A 37 7.29 8.19 -6.49
C PHE A 37 5.98 8.63 -5.82
N THR A 38 6.04 9.08 -4.57
CA THR A 38 4.88 9.68 -3.92
C THR A 38 4.42 10.91 -4.69
N SER A 39 3.12 11.14 -4.71
CA SER A 39 2.55 12.39 -5.19
C SER A 39 2.25 13.30 -3.99
N PRO A 40 2.20 14.63 -4.17
CA PRO A 40 1.65 15.52 -3.16
C PRO A 40 0.29 15.02 -2.68
N VAL A 41 0.03 15.14 -1.38
CA VAL A 41 -1.26 14.75 -0.78
C VAL A 41 -2.39 15.48 -1.49
N GLY A 42 -3.45 14.74 -1.83
CA GLY A 42 -4.63 15.28 -2.51
C GLY A 42 -4.46 15.55 -4.00
N ALA A 43 -3.35 15.15 -4.62
CA ALA A 43 -3.15 15.26 -6.07
C ALA A 43 -4.22 14.53 -6.92
N TYR A 44 -5.02 13.65 -6.30
CA TYR A 44 -6.08 12.89 -6.93
C TYR A 44 -7.44 13.16 -6.26
N ALA A 45 -7.91 14.41 -6.34
CA ALA A 45 -9.20 14.82 -5.76
C ALA A 45 -10.39 13.94 -6.19
N SER A 46 -10.39 13.47 -7.46
CA SER A 46 -11.42 12.56 -7.97
C SER A 46 -11.40 11.14 -7.36
N GLY A 47 -10.36 10.83 -6.58
CA GLY A 47 -10.18 9.55 -5.88
C GLY A 47 -10.70 9.54 -4.45
N ALA A 48 -11.41 10.59 -4.02
CA ALA A 48 -12.04 10.65 -2.71
C ALA A 48 -12.96 9.45 -2.45
N SER A 49 -12.87 8.90 -1.24
CA SER A 49 -13.85 7.94 -0.74
C SER A 49 -15.22 8.61 -0.56
N PRO A 50 -16.31 7.85 -0.36
CA PRO A 50 -17.62 8.40 -0.01
C PRO A 50 -17.62 9.29 1.25
N TYR A 51 -16.57 9.22 2.06
CA TYR A 51 -16.38 10.03 3.27
C TYR A 51 -15.44 11.22 3.06
N GLY A 52 -15.06 11.51 1.81
CA GLY A 52 -14.15 12.61 1.46
C GLY A 52 -12.67 12.32 1.72
N LEU A 53 -12.29 11.08 2.05
CA LEU A 53 -10.89 10.73 2.31
C LEU A 53 -10.11 10.54 1.01
N LEU A 54 -9.02 11.27 0.87
CA LEU A 54 -8.09 11.19 -0.26
C LEU A 54 -6.93 10.23 0.02
N ASP A 55 -6.32 9.74 -1.05
CA ASP A 55 -5.11 8.90 -1.01
C ASP A 55 -5.27 7.61 -0.17
N MET A 56 -6.50 7.12 0.01
CA MET A 56 -6.79 5.86 0.72
C MET A 56 -6.32 4.62 -0.04
N VAL A 57 -5.96 4.78 -1.31
CA VAL A 57 -5.46 3.73 -2.19
C VAL A 57 -4.26 4.27 -2.97
N GLY A 58 -3.14 3.56 -2.89
CA GLY A 58 -1.87 3.99 -3.48
C GLY A 58 -1.14 5.03 -2.65
N ASN A 59 -0.20 5.74 -3.28
CA ASN A 59 0.75 6.65 -2.66
C ASN A 59 1.65 5.92 -1.64
N VAL A 60 1.21 5.69 -0.42
CA VAL A 60 1.95 4.92 0.59
C VAL A 60 1.03 3.95 1.29
N TYR A 61 1.58 2.81 1.69
CA TYR A 61 0.93 1.98 2.68
C TYR A 61 0.77 2.78 3.98
N GLU A 62 -0.36 2.67 4.65
CA GLU A 62 -0.62 3.36 5.91
C GLU A 62 -0.58 2.37 7.08
N TRP A 63 0.23 2.65 8.10
CA TRP A 63 0.26 1.90 9.36
C TRP A 63 -1.12 1.83 10.02
N CYS A 64 -1.47 0.66 10.55
CA CYS A 64 -2.63 0.44 11.40
C CYS A 64 -2.19 -0.12 12.75
N ASP A 65 -2.92 0.19 13.82
CA ASP A 65 -2.69 -0.38 15.15
C ASP A 65 -3.08 -1.87 15.22
N ALA A 66 -3.76 -2.44 14.22
CA ALA A 66 -4.05 -3.87 14.24
C ALA A 66 -2.79 -4.73 14.05
N TRP A 67 -2.67 -5.80 14.83
CA TRP A 67 -1.72 -6.88 14.56
C TRP A 67 -2.16 -7.71 13.35
N TYR A 68 -1.21 -8.28 12.61
CA TYR A 68 -1.51 -9.18 11.51
C TYR A 68 -1.84 -10.57 12.05
N ASP A 69 -3.15 -10.82 12.18
CA ASP A 69 -3.72 -12.12 12.55
C ASP A 69 -4.89 -12.50 11.63
N ALA A 70 -5.37 -13.73 11.77
CA ALA A 70 -6.60 -14.19 11.12
C ALA A 70 -7.77 -13.25 11.42
N TYR A 71 -8.70 -13.12 10.47
CA TYR A 71 -9.95 -12.39 10.74
C TYR A 71 -10.75 -13.10 11.84
N PRO A 72 -11.53 -12.37 12.66
CA PRO A 72 -12.40 -12.99 13.65
C PRO A 72 -13.28 -14.09 13.02
N GLY A 73 -13.25 -15.29 13.60
CA GLY A 73 -13.99 -16.47 13.11
C GLY A 73 -13.32 -17.24 11.96
N SER A 74 -12.19 -16.77 11.43
CA SER A 74 -11.42 -17.50 10.42
C SER A 74 -10.50 -18.54 11.06
N GLN A 75 -10.43 -19.73 10.46
CA GLN A 75 -9.46 -20.78 10.81
C GLN A 75 -8.17 -20.68 10.00
N ALA A 76 -7.98 -19.60 9.24
CA ALA A 76 -6.76 -19.41 8.45
C ALA A 76 -5.52 -19.46 9.35
N GLN A 77 -4.44 -20.03 8.82
CA GLN A 77 -3.14 -20.08 9.46
C GLN A 77 -2.11 -19.41 8.57
N HIS A 78 -1.17 -18.71 9.20
CA HIS A 78 -0.05 -18.05 8.53
C HIS A 78 1.11 -17.95 9.52
N GLU A 79 2.33 -18.15 9.05
CA GLU A 79 3.53 -18.15 9.90
C GLU A 79 3.78 -16.81 10.61
N ASP A 80 3.42 -15.71 9.96
CA ASP A 80 3.52 -14.35 10.51
C ASP A 80 2.39 -13.96 11.48
N PHE A 81 1.40 -14.83 11.72
CA PHE A 81 0.42 -14.62 12.79
C PHE A 81 1.09 -14.70 14.18
N GLY A 82 0.36 -14.22 15.19
CA GLY A 82 0.79 -14.19 16.59
C GLY A 82 1.45 -12.87 16.98
N ARG A 83 0.88 -11.73 16.54
CA ARG A 83 1.34 -10.38 16.92
C ARG A 83 2.82 -10.09 16.62
N LYS A 84 3.35 -10.65 15.53
CA LYS A 84 4.73 -10.42 15.09
C LYS A 84 4.88 -9.19 14.20
N LYS A 85 3.82 -8.84 13.48
CA LYS A 85 3.79 -7.83 12.42
C LYS A 85 2.53 -6.98 12.56
N ARG A 86 2.63 -5.69 12.26
CA ARG A 86 1.47 -4.79 12.23
C ARG A 86 0.90 -4.71 10.82
N VAL A 87 -0.41 -4.51 10.73
CA VAL A 87 -1.10 -4.38 9.45
C VAL A 87 -0.75 -3.03 8.82
N VAL A 88 -0.53 -3.02 7.51
CA VAL A 88 -0.53 -1.82 6.68
C VAL A 88 -1.59 -1.94 5.57
N ARG A 89 -2.18 -0.81 5.18
CA ARG A 89 -3.34 -0.76 4.27
C ARG A 89 -3.16 0.27 3.15
N GLY A 90 -4.03 0.22 2.14
CA GLY A 90 -4.08 1.20 1.04
C GLY A 90 -3.12 0.91 -0.11
N GLY A 91 -2.00 0.20 0.14
CA GLY A 91 -0.99 -0.03 -0.89
C GLY A 91 -0.19 1.22 -1.21
N SER A 92 0.73 1.16 -2.16
CA SER A 92 1.67 2.26 -2.41
C SER A 92 1.98 2.45 -3.89
N TRP A 93 2.75 3.50 -4.20
CA TRP A 93 3.14 3.91 -5.54
C TRP A 93 3.83 2.82 -6.37
N ASN A 94 4.42 1.79 -5.75
CA ASN A 94 5.07 0.70 -6.45
C ASN A 94 4.20 -0.54 -6.63
N LEU A 95 2.92 -0.52 -6.27
CA LEU A 95 2.05 -1.70 -6.36
C LEU A 95 1.07 -1.62 -7.52
N SER A 96 0.81 -2.78 -8.12
CA SER A 96 -0.23 -2.92 -9.13
C SER A 96 -1.63 -2.85 -8.51
N ARG A 97 -2.58 -2.31 -9.28
CA ARG A 97 -3.99 -2.17 -8.93
C ARG A 97 -4.67 -3.44 -8.43
N ASP A 98 -4.22 -4.62 -8.87
CA ASP A 98 -4.84 -5.91 -8.50
C ASP A 98 -4.71 -6.23 -7.00
N ILE A 99 -3.68 -5.69 -6.36
CA ILE A 99 -3.42 -5.82 -4.93
C ILE A 99 -3.82 -4.57 -4.13
N LEU A 100 -4.35 -3.53 -4.79
CA LEU A 100 -4.83 -2.28 -4.19
C LEU A 100 -6.31 -2.33 -3.74
N ARG A 101 -6.83 -3.52 -3.45
CA ARG A 101 -8.22 -3.68 -2.98
C ARG A 101 -8.39 -3.09 -1.57
N CYS A 102 -9.56 -2.51 -1.28
CA CYS A 102 -9.87 -1.98 0.06
C CYS A 102 -9.76 -3.04 1.18
N ALA A 103 -9.98 -4.32 0.87
CA ALA A 103 -9.84 -5.42 1.82
C ALA A 103 -8.44 -6.05 1.87
N ALA A 104 -7.50 -5.63 0.99
CA ALA A 104 -6.15 -6.15 1.00
C ALA A 104 -5.43 -5.75 2.29
N ARG A 105 -4.74 -6.71 2.89
CA ARG A 105 -3.90 -6.54 4.08
C ARG A 105 -2.49 -6.93 3.70
N TYR A 106 -1.55 -6.05 4.00
CA TYR A 106 -0.14 -6.38 4.04
C TYR A 106 0.36 -6.17 5.47
N TRP A 107 1.56 -6.64 5.76
CA TRP A 107 2.09 -6.61 7.12
C TRP A 107 3.58 -6.34 7.12
N VAL A 108 4.02 -5.58 8.12
CA VAL A 108 5.40 -5.13 8.24
C VAL A 108 5.83 -5.27 9.71
N ALA A 109 7.10 -5.57 9.93
CA ALA A 109 7.66 -5.62 11.29
C ALA A 109 7.56 -4.22 11.92
N PRO A 110 7.15 -4.11 13.20
CA PRO A 110 6.86 -2.81 13.82
C PRO A 110 8.09 -1.87 13.91
N ASP A 111 9.29 -2.43 13.85
CA ASP A 111 10.58 -1.76 13.87
C ASP A 111 11.08 -1.34 12.46
N ASN A 112 10.47 -1.87 11.39
CA ASN A 112 10.88 -1.56 10.02
C ASN A 112 10.41 -0.17 9.59
N ARG A 113 11.27 0.48 8.80
CA ARG A 113 10.97 1.74 8.09
C ARG A 113 11.17 1.51 6.61
N LEU A 114 10.09 1.55 5.84
CA LEU A 114 10.10 1.33 4.41
C LEU A 114 9.71 2.62 3.69
N ILE A 115 10.38 2.90 2.57
CA ILE A 115 10.19 4.13 1.77
C ILE A 115 8.76 4.31 1.23
N ASN A 116 7.99 3.22 1.18
CA ASN A 116 6.63 3.19 0.68
C ASN A 116 5.58 2.97 1.79
N VAL A 117 5.96 3.12 3.07
CA VAL A 117 5.07 3.03 4.23
C VAL A 117 5.07 4.35 4.99
N GLY A 118 3.90 4.96 5.12
CA GLY A 118 3.61 6.15 5.92
C GLY A 118 2.52 5.88 6.94
N PHE A 119 1.77 6.93 7.32
CA PHE A 119 0.70 6.83 8.31
C PHE A 119 -0.39 7.88 8.06
N ARG A 120 -1.55 7.62 8.66
CA ARG A 120 -2.66 8.56 8.79
C ARG A 120 -3.12 8.57 10.23
N CYS A 121 -3.32 9.75 10.79
CA CYS A 121 -3.82 9.88 12.15
C CYS A 121 -5.32 9.59 12.22
N ALA A 122 -5.74 9.02 13.33
CA ALA A 122 -7.14 8.89 13.71
C ALA A 122 -7.31 9.38 15.15
N SER A 123 -8.47 9.95 15.44
CA SER A 123 -8.88 10.33 16.79
C SER A 123 -10.31 9.85 17.02
N THR A 124 -10.69 9.73 18.29
CA THR A 124 -12.09 9.56 18.67
C THR A 124 -12.89 10.81 18.28
N ALA A 125 -14.19 10.63 18.02
CA ALA A 125 -15.11 11.77 17.97
C ALA A 125 -15.17 12.44 19.35
N PHE A 126 -15.22 13.77 19.36
CA PHE A 126 -15.36 14.58 20.57
C PHE A 126 -16.79 14.53 21.11
#